data_AF-A0A6A9QPV4-F1
#
_entry.id   AF-A0A6A9QPV4-F1
#
_cell.length_a   1.000
_cell.length_b   1.000
_cell.length_c   1.000
_cell.angle_alpha   90.00
_cell.angle_beta   90.00
_cell.angle_gamma   90.00
#
_symmetry.space_group_name_H-M   'P 1'
#
loop_
_entity.id
_entity.type
_entity.pdbx_description
1 polymer ?
#
loop_
_entity_poly.entity_id
_entity_poly.type
_entity_poly.pdbx_seq_one_letter_code
_entity_poly.pdbx_strand_id
1 'polypeptide(L)'
;MLKIWFIHIGIATIGIIITALILIEFLKLNKEFKSKTSKVLSILGGLMVAEFFSFLIDFIMWRNDSNPIYIFPSLVTIVMAFSSLLVFYYYIAKL
;
A
#
# COMPACT_ATOMS: atom_id res chain seq x y z
N MET A 1 18.27 6.57 13.78
CA MET A 1 17.85 6.31 12.39
C MET A 1 17.30 4.90 12.18
N LEU A 2 18.03 3.83 12.56
CA LEU A 2 17.55 2.43 12.46
C LEU A 2 16.11 2.20 12.99
N LYS A 3 15.70 2.83 14.09
CA LYS A 3 14.34 2.70 14.64
C LYS A 3 13.24 3.22 13.71
N ILE A 4 13.45 4.35 13.02
CA ILE A 4 12.46 4.93 12.10
C ILE A 4 12.32 4.06 10.86
N TRP A 5 13.42 3.49 10.40
CA TRP A 5 13.45 2.55 9.29
C TRP A 5 12.62 1.29 9.57
N PHE A 6 12.70 0.71 10.78
CA PHE A 6 11.85 -0.43 11.14
C PHE A 6 10.36 -0.10 11.09
N ILE A 7 9.97 1.11 11.49
CA ILE A 7 8.58 1.57 11.40
C ILE A 7 8.15 1.67 9.94
N HIS A 8 8.98 2.28 9.08
CA HIS A 8 8.69 2.39 7.66
C HIS A 8 8.49 1.03 6.99
N ILE A 9 9.43 0.09 7.17
CA ILE A 9 9.34 -1.26 6.61
C ILE A 9 8.13 -1.99 7.17
N GLY A 10 7.85 -1.84 8.47
CA GLY A 10 6.70 -2.45 9.12
C GLY A 10 5.39 -2.00 8.48
N ILE A 11 5.17 -0.69 8.36
CA ILE A 11 3.97 -0.13 7.72
C ILE A 11 3.88 -0.58 6.26
N ALA A 12 4.99 -0.53 5.51
CA ALA A 12 5.03 -0.95 4.12
C ALA A 12 4.60 -2.41 3.96
N THR A 13 5.19 -3.30 4.76
CA THR A 13 4.93 -4.75 4.71
C THR A 13 3.49 -5.06 5.07
N ILE A 14 2.96 -4.46 6.13
CA ILE A 14 1.55 -4.61 6.53
C ILE A 14 0.64 -4.09 5.41
N GLY A 15 0.96 -2.95 4.81
CA GLY A 15 0.24 -2.38 3.67
C GLY A 15 0.20 -3.30 2.46
N ILE A 16 1.31 -3.95 2.10
CA ILE A 16 1.37 -4.95 1.02
C ILE A 16 0.42 -6.12 1.31
N ILE A 17 0.44 -6.65 2.54
CA ILE A 17 -0.42 -7.78 2.91
C ILE A 17 -1.90 -7.38 2.77
N ILE A 18 -2.29 -6.24 3.33
CA ILE A 18 -3.68 -5.78 3.29
C ILE A 18 -4.11 -5.50 1.84
N THR A 19 -3.30 -4.79 1.06
CA THR A 19 -3.60 -4.49 -0.35
C THR A 19 -3.68 -5.75 -1.21
N ALA A 20 -2.84 -6.75 -0.96
CA ALA A 20 -2.91 -8.03 -1.66
C ALA A 20 -4.22 -8.77 -1.34
N LEU A 21 -4.67 -8.76 -0.08
CA LEU A 21 -5.96 -9.33 0.31
C LEU A 21 -7.13 -8.60 -0.37
N ILE A 22 -7.10 -7.27 -0.40
CA ILE A 22 -8.11 -6.45 -1.09
C ILE A 22 -8.14 -6.77 -2.59
N LEU A 23 -6.96 -6.87 -3.23
CA LEU A 23 -6.85 -7.21 -4.63
C LEU A 23 -7.47 -8.59 -4.93
N ILE A 24 -7.23 -9.59 -4.06
CA ILE A 24 -7.83 -10.91 -4.21
C ILE A 24 -9.37 -10.81 -4.22
N GLU A 25 -9.97 -10.05 -3.30
CA GLU A 25 -11.42 -9.85 -3.25
C GLU A 25 -11.94 -9.12 -4.50
N PHE A 26 -11.25 -8.09 -4.96
CA PHE A 26 -11.64 -7.38 -6.18
C PHE A 26 -11.55 -8.26 -7.43
N LEU A 27 -10.53 -9.12 -7.51
CA LEU A 27 -10.40 -10.08 -8.61
C LEU A 27 -11.51 -11.13 -8.58
N LYS A 28 -11.96 -11.58 -7.40
CA LYS A 28 -13.13 -12.47 -7.26
C LYS A 28 -14.41 -11.78 -7.73
N LEU A 29 -14.70 -10.58 -7.22
CA LEU A 29 -15.86 -9.77 -7.63
C LEU A 29 -15.87 -9.53 -9.15
N ASN A 30 -14.70 -9.26 -9.73
CA ASN A 30 -14.60 -9.04 -11.17
C ASN A 30 -14.87 -10.30 -12.00
N LYS A 31 -14.53 -11.49 -11.49
CA LYS A 31 -14.87 -12.76 -12.15
C LYS A 31 -16.39 -13.00 -12.14
N GLU A 32 -17.07 -12.64 -11.06
CA GLU A 32 -18.52 -12.85 -10.89
C GLU A 32 -19.35 -11.83 -11.67
N PHE A 33 -19.12 -10.53 -11.45
CA PHE A 33 -19.97 -9.48 -12.02
C PHE A 33 -19.51 -9.00 -13.41
N LYS A 34 -18.21 -9.08 -13.71
CA LYS A 34 -17.59 -8.60 -14.97
C LYS A 34 -17.97 -7.17 -15.37
N SER A 35 -18.39 -6.34 -14.41
CA SER A 35 -18.86 -4.99 -14.63
C SER A 35 -17.68 -4.03 -14.85
N LYS A 36 -17.97 -2.84 -15.39
CA LYS A 36 -16.95 -1.78 -15.52
C LYS A 36 -16.39 -1.41 -14.14
N THR A 37 -17.25 -1.34 -13.12
CA THR A 37 -16.87 -1.00 -11.75
C THR A 37 -15.95 -2.06 -11.14
N SER A 38 -16.26 -3.35 -11.29
CA SER A 38 -15.41 -4.43 -10.74
C SER A 38 -14.03 -4.50 -11.40
N LYS A 39 -13.95 -4.20 -12.70
CA LYS A 39 -12.67 -4.06 -13.41
C LYS A 39 -11.84 -2.90 -12.86
N VAL A 40 -12.46 -1.73 -12.68
CA VAL A 40 -11.79 -0.54 -12.12
C VAL A 40 -11.26 -0.84 -10.72
N LEU A 41 -12.07 -1.49 -9.86
CA LEU A 41 -11.63 -1.91 -8.53
C LEU A 41 -10.43 -2.86 -8.58
N SER A 42 -10.44 -3.85 -9.48
CA SER A 42 -9.30 -4.77 -9.65
C SER A 42 -8.01 -4.03 -10.05
N ILE A 43 -8.10 -3.06 -10.96
CA ILE A 43 -6.96 -2.23 -11.37
C ILE A 43 -6.48 -1.38 -10.20
N LEU A 44 -7.39 -0.73 -9.46
CA LEU A 44 -7.05 0.04 -8.27
C LEU A 44 -6.34 -0.81 -7.23
N GLY A 45 -6.83 -2.01 -6.93
CA GLY A 45 -6.16 -2.94 -6.03
C GLY A 45 -4.72 -3.27 -6.47
N GLY A 46 -4.51 -3.48 -7.78
CA GLY A 46 -3.18 -3.73 -8.34
C GLY A 46 -2.24 -2.53 -8.17
N LEU A 47 -2.74 -1.32 -8.43
CA LEU A 47 -1.99 -0.08 -8.22
C LEU A 47 -1.62 0.12 -6.75
N MET A 48 -2.53 -0.18 -5.82
CA MET A 48 -2.26 -0.09 -4.38
C MET A 48 -1.16 -1.07 -3.94
N VAL A 49 -1.17 -2.31 -4.45
CA VAL A 49 -0.07 -3.25 -4.18
C VAL A 49 1.26 -2.70 -4.69
N ALA A 50 1.28 -2.20 -5.94
CA ALA A 50 2.49 -1.62 -6.53
C ALA A 50 3.00 -0.40 -5.74
N GLU A 51 2.10 0.46 -5.24
CA GLU A 51 2.43 1.60 -4.39
C GLU A 51 3.16 1.16 -3.11
N PHE A 52 2.62 0.20 -2.36
CA PHE A 52 3.28 -0.26 -1.14
C PHE A 52 4.60 -1.01 -1.39
N PHE A 53 4.73 -1.71 -2.53
CA PHE A 53 6.02 -2.24 -2.96
C PHE A 53 7.02 -1.13 -3.28
N SER A 54 6.59 -0.03 -3.89
CA SER A 54 7.48 1.10 -4.20
C SER A 54 8.09 1.71 -2.94
N PHE A 55 7.32 1.80 -1.84
CA PHE A 55 7.85 2.24 -0.55
C PHE A 55 8.93 1.31 0.03
N LEU A 56 8.87 0.00 -0.24
CA LEU A 56 9.95 -0.91 0.13
C LEU A 56 11.20 -0.71 -0.74
N ILE A 57 11.03 -0.42 -2.03
CA ILE A 57 12.13 -0.14 -2.94
C ILE A 57 12.83 1.15 -2.53
N ASP A 58 12.06 2.21 -2.24
CA ASP A 58 12.57 3.47 -1.70
C ASP A 58 13.39 3.21 -0.45
N PHE A 59 12.85 2.43 0.49
CA PHE A 59 13.60 2.03 1.68
C PHE A 59 14.96 1.39 1.32
N ILE A 60 15.00 0.44 0.39
CA ILE A 60 16.24 -0.26 0.00
C ILE A 60 17.25 0.72 -0.60
N MET A 61 16.80 1.64 -1.46
CA MET A 61 17.66 2.63 -2.10
C MET A 61 18.26 3.60 -1.09
N TRP A 62 17.44 4.10 -0.17
CA TRP A 62 17.83 5.15 0.78
C TRP A 62 18.46 4.60 2.06
N ARG A 63 18.40 3.28 2.32
CA ARG A 63 18.99 2.64 3.53
C ARG A 63 20.50 2.89 3.66
N ASN A 64 21.22 2.97 2.55
CA ASN A 64 22.68 3.16 2.56
C ASN A 64 23.08 4.62 2.81
N ASP A 65 22.19 5.58 2.56
CA ASP A 65 22.45 6.98 2.87
C ASP A 65 22.02 7.26 4.32
N SER A 66 22.96 7.75 5.12
CA SER A 66 22.73 8.05 6.55
C SER A 66 22.05 9.39 6.75
N ASN A 67 21.59 10.07 5.69
CA ASN A 67 20.96 11.37 5.81
C ASN A 67 19.44 11.25 6.09
N PRO A 68 18.96 11.70 7.27
CA PRO A 68 17.55 11.57 7.65
C PRO A 68 16.58 12.39 6.80
N ILE A 69 17.09 13.33 6.00
CA ILE A 69 16.27 14.23 5.17
C ILE A 69 15.42 13.48 4.13
N TYR A 70 15.86 12.28 3.73
CA TYR A 70 15.15 11.44 2.74
C TYR A 70 14.11 10.51 3.36
N ILE A 71 14.20 10.23 4.67
CA ILE A 71 13.34 9.26 5.35
C ILE A 71 12.02 9.90 5.78
N PHE A 72 12.06 11.13 6.28
CA PHE A 72 10.87 11.78 6.82
C PHE A 72 9.78 12.02 5.76
N PRO A 73 10.09 12.51 4.54
CA PRO A 73 9.09 12.62 3.48
C PRO A 73 8.49 11.27 3.09
N SER A 74 9.31 10.22 2.94
CA SER A 74 8.81 8.88 2.58
C SER A 74 7.94 8.28 3.69
N LEU A 75 8.28 8.53 4.96
CA LEU A 75 7.49 8.12 6.12
C LEU A 75 6.12 8.82 6.15
N VAL A 76 6.07 10.10 5.80
CA VAL A 76 4.82 10.87 5.73
C VAL A 76 3.93 10.34 4.59
N THR A 77 4.50 10.08 3.41
CA THR A 77 3.74 9.54 2.29
C THR A 77 3.21 8.14 2.57
N ILE A 78 4.01 7.26 3.19
CA ILE A 78 3.55 5.90 3.50
C ILE A 78 2.45 5.91 4.57
N VAL A 79 2.52 6.79 5.57
CA VAL A 79 1.46 6.93 6.59
C VAL A 79 0.16 7.45 5.95
N MET A 80 0.24 8.43 5.04
CA MET A 80 -0.93 8.92 4.30
C MET A 80 -1.54 7.84 3.39
N ALA A 81 -0.71 7.10 2.65
CA ALA A 81 -1.16 5.99 1.81
C ALA A 81 -1.82 4.88 2.65
N PHE A 82 -1.21 4.52 3.79
CA PHE A 82 -1.74 3.52 4.70
C PHE A 82 -3.05 3.96 5.36
N SER A 83 -3.16 5.23 5.75
CA SER A 83 -4.42 5.76 6.28
C SER A 83 -5.52 5.75 5.22
N SER A 84 -5.20 6.12 3.98
CA SER A 84 -6.14 6.08 2.86
C SER A 84 -6.58 4.67 2.52
N LEU A 85 -5.65 3.69 2.56
CA LEU A 85 -5.94 2.26 2.44
C LEU A 85 -6.95 1.81 3.50
N LEU A 86 -6.74 2.16 4.77
CA LEU A 86 -7.63 1.76 5.85
C LEU A 86 -9.04 2.33 5.67
N VAL A 87 -9.14 3.60 5.28
CA VAL A 87 -10.43 4.25 4.96
C VAL A 87 -11.10 3.55 3.79
N PHE A 88 -10.36 3.28 2.72
CA PHE A 88 -10.86 2.59 1.53
C PHE A 88 -11.36 1.18 1.86
N TYR A 89 -10.58 0.41 2.63
CA TYR A 89 -10.97 -0.90 3.12
C TYR A 89 -12.24 -0.82 3.97
N TYR A 90 -12.33 0.13 4.90
CA TYR A 90 -13.50 0.32 5.75
C TYR A 90 -14.78 0.59 4.93
N TYR A 91 -14.71 1.46 3.92
CA TYR A 91 -15.89 1.83 3.14
C TYR A 91 -16.29 0.78 2.11
N ILE A 92 -15.34 0.03 1.55
CA ILE A 92 -15.64 -0.90 0.44
C ILE A 92 -15.80 -2.34 0.92
N ALA A 93 -15.04 -2.80 1.91
CA ALA A 93 -15.14 -4.17 2.39
C ALA A 93 -16.23 -4.38 3.47
N LYS A 94 -16.79 -3.29 4.02
CA LYS A 94 -17.92 -3.34 4.97
C LYS A 94 -19.29 -3.14 4.31
N LEU A 95 -19.33 -2.95 3.00
CA LEU A 95 -20.54 -3.05 2.17
C LEU A 95 -20.76 -4.51 1.74
#